data_AF-A0A7S4MQF0-F1
#
_entry.id   AF-A0A7S4MQF0-F1
#
_cell.length_a   1.000
_cell.length_b   1.000
_cell.length_c   1.000
_cell.angle_alpha   90.00
_cell.angle_beta   90.00
_cell.angle_gamma   90.00
#
_symmetry.space_group_name_H-M   'P 1'
#
loop_
_entity.id
_entity.type
_entity.pdbx_description
1 polymer ?
#
loop_
_entity_poly.entity_id
_entity_poly.type
_entity_poly.pdbx_seq_one_letter_code
_entity_poly.pdbx_strand_id
1 'polypeptide(L)'
;KTGFHFACEYGRTDIVDLFMARDEVDITLQDKEGRTGFRLACKKHWDTSPHLVAEIGALLCIRRNIQPSELMNNTPVRSEVIEEIQRSISRKQQKSACK
;
A
#
# COMPACT_ATOMS: atom_id res chain seq x y z
N LYS A 1 -7.20 -4.39 -13.99
CA LYS A 1 -6.43 -4.98 -12.87
C LYS A 1 -5.11 -5.50 -13.40
N THR A 2 -3.98 -5.18 -12.77
CA THR A 2 -2.64 -5.70 -13.11
C THR A 2 -2.20 -6.79 -12.15
N GLY A 3 -1.06 -7.44 -12.41
CA GLY A 3 -0.45 -8.39 -11.48
C GLY A 3 -0.28 -7.80 -10.06
N PHE A 4 0.06 -6.51 -9.97
CA PHE A 4 0.14 -5.80 -8.69
C PHE A 4 -1.22 -5.70 -7.98
N HIS A 5 -2.31 -5.45 -8.71
CA HIS A 5 -3.66 -5.42 -8.13
C HIS A 5 -4.02 -6.75 -7.49
N PHE A 6 -3.72 -7.86 -8.17
CA PHE A 6 -3.98 -9.19 -7.62
C PHE A 6 -3.07 -9.50 -6.42
N ALA A 7 -1.79 -9.15 -6.47
CA ALA A 7 -0.88 -9.35 -5.34
C ALA A 7 -1.40 -8.68 -4.06
N CYS A 8 -1.85 -7.43 -4.16
CA CYS A 8 -2.49 -6.71 -3.06
C CYS A 8 -3.83 -7.32 -2.66
N GLU A 9 -4.70 -7.68 -3.61
CA GLU A 9 -6.00 -8.31 -3.36
C GLU A 9 -5.88 -9.69 -2.69
N TYR A 10 -4.75 -10.38 -2.79
CA TYR A 10 -4.50 -11.63 -2.08
C TYR A 10 -3.60 -11.47 -0.85
N GLY A 11 -3.16 -10.26 -0.52
CA GLY A 11 -2.27 -10.00 0.62
C GLY A 11 -0.91 -10.67 0.47
N ARG A 12 -0.42 -10.88 -0.75
CA ARG A 12 0.86 -11.53 -1.03
C ARG A 12 2.00 -10.52 -0.90
N THR A 13 2.45 -10.26 0.32
CA THR A 13 3.55 -9.32 0.62
C THR A 13 4.84 -9.67 -0.12
N ASP A 14 5.18 -10.96 -0.26
CA ASP A 14 6.36 -11.41 -1.01
C ASP A 14 6.34 -10.95 -2.47
N ILE A 15 5.16 -11.02 -3.10
CA ILE A 15 4.97 -10.59 -4.49
C ILE A 15 5.00 -9.06 -4.58
N VAL A 16 4.42 -8.37 -3.60
CA VAL A 16 4.49 -6.90 -3.50
C VAL A 16 5.95 -6.44 -3.35
N ASP A 17 6.76 -7.15 -2.57
CA ASP A 17 8.17 -6.82 -2.37
C ASP A 17 9.00 -7.10 -3.63
N LEU A 18 8.68 -8.18 -4.38
CA LEU A 18 9.24 -8.41 -5.71
C LEU A 18 8.87 -7.31 -6.72
N PHE A 19 7.62 -6.83 -6.69
CA PHE A 19 7.21 -5.68 -7.51
C PHE A 19 7.95 -4.41 -7.08
N MET A 20 8.22 -4.24 -5.79
CA MET A 20 9.02 -3.13 -5.24
C MET A 20 10.50 -3.20 -5.61
N ALA A 21 11.04 -4.39 -5.83
CA ALA A 21 12.38 -4.58 -6.35
C ALA A 21 12.50 -4.18 -7.82
N ARG A 22 11.37 -4.01 -8.53
CA ARG A 22 11.31 -3.62 -9.94
C ARG A 22 10.84 -2.18 -10.09
N ASP A 23 11.74 -1.30 -10.53
CA ASP A 23 11.42 0.11 -10.75
C ASP A 23 10.46 0.36 -11.94
N GLU A 24 10.25 -0.66 -12.78
CA GLU A 24 9.39 -0.61 -13.96
C GLU A 24 7.88 -0.68 -13.63
N VAL A 25 7.52 -0.97 -12.38
CA VAL A 25 6.14 -1.28 -12.01
C VAL A 25 5.43 -0.04 -11.49
N ASP A 26 4.49 0.49 -12.28
CA ASP A 26 3.59 1.56 -11.85
C ASP A 26 2.58 1.06 -10.82
N ILE A 27 2.88 1.31 -9.55
CA ILE A 27 2.00 1.01 -8.40
C ILE A 27 0.85 2.00 -8.25
N THR A 28 0.95 3.16 -8.91
CA THR A 28 -0.11 4.19 -8.99
C THR A 28 -1.16 3.84 -10.04
N LEU A 29 -0.93 2.79 -10.83
CA LEU A 29 -1.83 2.41 -11.89
C LEU A 29 -3.22 2.09 -11.31
N GLN A 30 -4.22 2.73 -11.88
CA GLN A 30 -5.61 2.56 -11.47
C GLN A 30 -6.30 1.54 -12.38
N ASP A 31 -7.17 0.72 -11.79
CA ASP A 31 -8.08 -0.13 -12.54
C ASP A 31 -9.20 0.69 -13.21
N LYS A 32 -10.05 0.04 -14.03
CA LYS A 32 -11.21 0.68 -14.68
C LYS A 32 -12.17 1.39 -13.72
N GLU A 33 -12.13 1.03 -12.43
CA GLU A 33 -12.92 1.63 -11.36
C GLU A 33 -12.14 2.71 -10.57
N GLY A 34 -10.98 3.18 -11.06
CA GLY A 34 -10.15 4.18 -10.38
C GLY A 34 -9.44 3.67 -9.12
N ARG A 35 -9.44 2.35 -8.89
CA ARG A 35 -8.85 1.74 -7.69
C ARG A 35 -7.41 1.32 -7.95
N THR A 36 -6.51 1.68 -7.05
CA THR A 36 -5.14 1.15 -7.01
C THR A 36 -5.12 -0.27 -6.41
N GLY A 37 -4.03 -1.01 -6.62
CA GLY A 37 -3.85 -2.33 -6.00
C GLY A 37 -3.98 -2.26 -4.47
N PHE A 38 -3.44 -1.19 -3.87
CA PHE A 38 -3.53 -0.97 -2.44
C PHE A 38 -4.98 -0.87 -1.93
N ARG A 39 -5.85 -0.15 -2.65
CA ARG A 39 -7.28 -0.04 -2.31
C ARG A 39 -7.95 -1.42 -2.22
N LEU A 40 -7.58 -2.35 -3.10
CA LEU A 40 -8.13 -3.72 -3.09
C LEU A 40 -7.65 -4.51 -1.87
N ALA A 41 -6.38 -4.36 -1.47
CA ALA A 41 -5.87 -4.94 -0.23
C ALA A 41 -6.66 -4.43 0.98
N CYS A 42 -6.86 -3.11 1.10
CA CYS A 42 -7.65 -2.53 2.18
C CYS A 42 -9.08 -3.10 2.18
N LYS A 43 -9.76 -3.09 1.05
CA LYS A 43 -11.15 -3.56 0.98
C LYS A 43 -11.32 -5.02 1.46
N LYS A 44 -10.34 -5.88 1.20
CA LYS A 44 -10.44 -7.31 1.49
C LYS A 44 -9.80 -7.73 2.81
N HIS A 45 -8.63 -7.17 3.12
CA HIS A 45 -7.81 -7.56 4.27
C HIS A 45 -7.89 -6.59 5.43
N TRP A 46 -8.59 -5.44 5.33
CA TRP A 46 -8.76 -4.55 6.48
C TRP A 46 -9.49 -5.21 7.64
N ASP A 47 -10.53 -5.98 7.35
CA ASP A 47 -11.33 -6.66 8.36
C ASP A 47 -10.60 -7.88 8.95
N THR A 48 -9.85 -8.60 8.12
CA THR A 48 -9.18 -9.84 8.51
C THR A 48 -7.76 -9.64 9.05
N SER A 49 -6.99 -8.71 8.49
CA SER A 49 -5.55 -8.55 8.72
C SER A 49 -5.08 -7.12 8.40
N PRO A 50 -5.45 -6.13 9.23
CA PRO A 50 -5.07 -4.73 9.00
C PRO A 50 -3.55 -4.49 9.06
N HIS A 51 -2.82 -5.32 9.82
CA HIS A 51 -1.36 -5.31 9.88
C HIS A 51 -0.72 -5.49 8.50
N LEU A 52 -1.28 -6.37 7.66
CA LEU A 52 -0.76 -6.67 6.33
C LEU A 52 -0.97 -5.48 5.38
N VAL A 53 -2.12 -4.82 5.49
CA VAL A 53 -2.42 -3.58 4.77
C VAL A 53 -1.45 -2.46 5.17
N ALA A 54 -1.19 -2.29 6.47
CA ALA A 54 -0.22 -1.31 6.95
C ALA A 54 1.19 -1.59 6.44
N GLU A 55 1.60 -2.86 6.36
CA GLU A 55 2.90 -3.27 5.84
C GLU A 55 3.07 -2.98 4.35
N ILE A 56 2.09 -3.37 3.53
CA ILE A 56 2.07 -3.04 2.09
C ILE A 56 2.13 -1.51 1.90
N GLY A 57 1.34 -0.76 2.67
CA GLY A 57 1.29 0.70 2.59
C GLY A 57 2.62 1.35 2.94
N ALA A 58 3.29 0.86 3.99
CA ALA A 58 4.61 1.34 4.40
C ALA A 58 5.68 1.04 3.33
N LEU A 59 5.67 -0.15 2.72
CA LEU A 59 6.59 -0.48 1.62
C LEU A 59 6.41 0.46 0.43
N LEU A 60 5.17 0.74 0.05
CA LEU A 60 4.83 1.63 -1.06
C LEU A 60 5.34 3.06 -0.84
N CYS A 61 5.13 3.60 0.36
CA CYS A 61 5.53 4.97 0.68
C CYS A 61 7.05 5.13 0.81
N ILE A 62 7.74 4.16 1.44
CA ILE A 62 9.20 4.23 1.66
C ILE A 62 9.96 4.15 0.33
N ARG A 63 9.57 3.24 -0.56
CA ARG A 63 10.35 2.99 -1.79
C ARG A 63 10.06 3.93 -2.93
N ARG A 64 8.81 4.35 -3.11
CA ARG A 64 8.41 5.18 -4.24
C ARG A 64 8.20 6.66 -3.87
N ASN A 65 8.46 7.03 -2.61
CA ASN A 65 8.25 8.37 -2.07
C ASN A 65 6.82 8.91 -2.34
N ILE A 66 5.85 8.00 -2.39
CA ILE A 66 4.45 8.32 -2.65
C ILE A 66 3.78 8.62 -1.32
N GLN A 67 3.00 9.70 -1.29
CA GLN A 67 2.14 9.99 -0.15
C GLN A 67 0.96 9.03 -0.12
N PRO A 68 0.57 8.49 1.05
CA PRO A 68 -0.57 7.58 1.13
C PRO A 68 -1.88 8.23 0.62
N SER A 69 -1.99 9.56 0.67
CA SER A 69 -3.09 10.32 0.07
C SER A 69 -3.24 10.10 -1.44
N GLU A 70 -2.14 10.08 -2.20
CA GLU A 70 -2.16 9.83 -3.66
C GLU A 70 -2.48 8.39 -4.00
N LEU A 71 -2.09 7.47 -3.12
CA LEU A 71 -2.39 6.04 -3.24
C LEU A 71 -3.90 5.74 -3.18
N MET A 72 -4.72 6.68 -2.67
CA MET A 72 -6.13 6.51 -2.30
C MET A 72 -7.11 7.50 -2.95
N ASN A 73 -6.69 8.17 -4.03
CA ASN A 73 -7.44 9.13 -4.84
C ASN A 73 -8.90 8.68 -5.19
N ASN A 74 -9.84 9.64 -5.06
CA ASN A 74 -11.24 9.70 -5.55
C ASN A 74 -12.36 8.81 -4.99
N THR A 75 -12.18 8.09 -3.88
CA THR A 75 -13.33 7.40 -3.26
C THR A 75 -13.21 7.37 -1.74
N PRO A 76 -14.27 7.69 -0.99
CA PRO A 76 -14.22 7.73 0.47
C PRO A 76 -14.11 6.31 0.99
N VAL A 77 -12.93 5.93 1.47
CA VAL A 77 -12.76 4.71 2.25
C VAL A 77 -12.02 5.12 3.52
N ARG A 78 -12.56 4.64 4.65
CA ARG A 78 -12.21 4.93 6.06
C ARG A 78 -10.85 5.62 6.25
N SER A 79 -10.89 6.87 6.72
CA SER A 79 -9.74 7.70 7.10
C SER A 79 -8.77 6.98 8.04
N GLU A 80 -9.27 6.03 8.85
CA GLU A 80 -8.51 5.18 9.77
C GLU A 80 -7.37 4.40 9.07
N VAL A 81 -7.59 3.94 7.84
CA VAL A 81 -6.58 3.19 7.08
C VAL A 81 -5.37 4.09 6.77
N ILE A 82 -5.63 5.36 6.44
CA ILE A 82 -4.60 6.35 6.11
C ILE A 82 -3.74 6.66 7.33
N GLU A 83 -4.39 6.86 8.49
CA GLU A 83 -3.71 7.13 9.75
C GLU A 83 -2.85 5.95 10.20
N GLU A 84 -3.32 4.70 10.06
CA GLU A 84 -2.56 3.52 10.49
C GLU A 84 -1.30 3.32 9.63
N ILE A 85 -1.40 3.59 8.33
CA ILE A 85 -0.24 3.55 7.42
C ILE A 85 0.75 4.65 7.77
N GLN A 86 0.28 5.90 7.96
CA GLN A 86 1.12 7.04 8.40
C GLN A 86 1.81 6.76 9.73
N ARG A 87 1.11 6.15 10.69
CA ARG A 87 1.64 5.76 12.00
C ARG A 87 2.70 4.66 11.88
N SER A 88 2.49 3.69 10.99
CA SER A 88 3.46 2.63 10.70
C SER A 88 4.70 3.14 9.97
N ILE A 89 4.54 4.05 9.00
CA ILE A 89 5.66 4.71 8.30
C ILE A 89 6.50 5.50 9.31
N SER A 90 5.86 6.33 10.16
CA SER A 90 6.58 7.10 11.20
C SER A 90 7.39 6.19 12.12
N ARG A 91 6.84 5.03 12.53
CA ARG A 91 7.55 4.03 13.34
C ARG A 91 8.73 3.37 12.61
N LYS A 92 8.60 3.09 11.30
CA LYS A 92 9.67 2.50 10.49
C LYS A 92 10.77 3.51 10.12
N GLN A 93 10.42 4.77 9.83
CA GLN A 93 11.38 5.84 9.54
C GLN A 93 12.25 6.21 10.76
N GLN A 94 11.67 6.26 11.97
CA GLN A 94 12.44 6.49 13.20
C GLN A 94 13.51 5.41 13.45
N LYS A 95 13.29 4.16 13.02
CA LYS A 95 14.27 3.08 13.14
C LYS A 95 15.43 3.19 12.15
N SER A 96 15.22 3.77 10.96
CA SER A 96 16.30 4.02 10.00
C SER A 96 17.11 5.28 10.30
N ALA A 97 16.56 6.24 11.04
CA ALA A 97 17.26 7.48 11.41
C ALA A 97 18.19 7.35 12.64
N CYS A 98 18.11 6.24 13.38
CA CYS A 98 18.93 5.98 14.57
C CYS A 98 20.17 5.12 14.30
N LYS A 99 20.66 5.03 13.05
CA LYS A 99 21.90 4.33 12.69
C LYS A 99 22.95 5.28 12.15
#